data_AF-A0A272EYA4-F1
#
_entry.id   AF-A0A272EYA4-F1
#
_cell.length_a   1.000
_cell.length_b   1.000
_cell.length_c   1.000
_cell.angle_alpha   90.00
_cell.angle_beta   90.00
_cell.angle_gamma   90.00
#
_symmetry.space_group_name_H-M   'P 1'
#
loop_
_entity.id
_entity.type
_entity.pdbx_description
1 polymer ?
#
loop_
_entity_poly.entity_id
_entity_poly.type
_entity_poly.pdbx_seq_one_letter_code
_entity_poly.pdbx_strand_id
1 'polypeptide(L)'
;MNYQHQHAAHCESGTIANLLRHHGAAVSEPLAFGIAAGLSFAYLPFVRINGLPLIAYRSLPRSILRGTGQAFGTRLRFETFRTPEAGQRRLDELLAQGKVVGAQTSVFWLPYFPETMRFHFNAHNLLVYGKEGDDLAIALLPEPELVLLDEPTVGVDPQSRAFLLDAVKSLAQAGTTVLYTSHYIEEIEAIADDVAILNHGQVLRAAPLSELLAEGGAQMSLRLAAPAEATLALLAGFGEARLLADGEIQLALAPAATPAAVLQALETAGLPLQAARYGSHDLERLFMQLTHRTLRDE
;
A
#
# COMPACT_ATOMS: atom_id res chain seq x y z
N MET A 1 -25.78 -19.05 -17.18
CA MET A 1 -26.58 -18.01 -16.49
C MET A 1 -26.03 -16.65 -16.89
N ASN A 2 -26.86 -15.64 -17.20
CA ASN A 2 -26.33 -14.32 -17.61
C ASN A 2 -26.12 -13.43 -16.37
N TYR A 3 -24.93 -13.47 -15.79
CA TYR A 3 -24.53 -12.62 -14.66
C TYR A 3 -23.68 -11.46 -15.17
N GLN A 4 -24.10 -10.24 -14.88
CA GLN A 4 -23.33 -9.04 -15.19
C GLN A 4 -22.55 -8.61 -13.94
N HIS A 5 -21.25 -8.87 -13.92
CA HIS A 5 -20.38 -8.45 -12.83
C HIS A 5 -20.20 -6.92 -12.81
N GLN A 6 -20.30 -6.31 -11.63
CA GLN A 6 -19.79 -4.96 -11.38
C GLN A 6 -18.71 -4.99 -10.31
N HIS A 7 -17.60 -4.31 -10.60
CA HIS A 7 -16.52 -4.11 -9.66
C HIS A 7 -17.00 -3.26 -8.48
N ALA A 8 -16.58 -3.64 -7.29
CA ALA A 8 -16.83 -2.95 -6.03
C ALA A 8 -15.54 -2.90 -5.20
N ALA A 9 -15.34 -1.81 -4.47
CA ALA A 9 -14.16 -1.58 -3.63
C ALA A 9 -14.19 -2.40 -2.33
N HIS A 10 -15.38 -2.73 -1.82
CA HIS A 10 -15.55 -3.47 -0.58
C HIS A 10 -16.36 -4.75 -0.78
N CYS A 11 -15.84 -5.87 -0.28
CA CYS A 11 -16.45 -7.18 -0.44
C CYS A 11 -17.91 -7.24 0.04
N GLU A 12 -18.26 -6.58 1.15
CA GLU A 12 -19.62 -6.61 1.72
C GLU A 12 -20.64 -5.78 0.90
N SER A 13 -20.35 -4.49 0.65
CA SER A 13 -21.22 -3.60 -0.14
C SER A 13 -21.30 -4.03 -1.60
N GLY A 14 -20.18 -4.51 -2.16
CA GLY A 14 -20.12 -5.09 -3.49
C GLY A 14 -21.01 -6.32 -3.65
N THR A 15 -20.96 -7.24 -2.68
CA THR A 15 -21.80 -8.45 -2.69
C THR A 15 -23.28 -8.08 -2.70
N ILE A 16 -23.74 -7.20 -1.80
CA ILE A 16 -25.16 -6.86 -1.73
C ILE A 16 -25.63 -6.03 -2.92
N ALA A 17 -24.83 -5.06 -3.40
CA ALA A 17 -25.18 -4.25 -4.56
C ALA A 17 -25.31 -5.12 -5.82
N ASN A 18 -24.35 -6.01 -6.06
CA ASN A 18 -24.40 -6.93 -7.20
C ASN A 18 -25.54 -7.95 -7.11
N LEU A 19 -25.86 -8.48 -5.91
CA LEU A 19 -27.04 -9.36 -5.72
C LEU A 19 -28.34 -8.64 -6.07
N LEU A 20 -28.54 -7.46 -5.51
CA LEU A 20 -29.75 -6.67 -5.74
C LEU A 20 -29.87 -6.27 -7.22
N ARG A 21 -28.74 -5.89 -7.85
CA ARG A 21 -28.68 -5.57 -9.28
C ARG A 21 -28.98 -6.76 -10.17
N HIS A 22 -28.44 -7.93 -9.85
CA HIS A 22 -28.77 -9.16 -10.57
C HIS A 22 -30.27 -9.46 -10.52
N HIS A 23 -30.95 -9.11 -9.42
CA HIS A 23 -32.39 -9.24 -9.26
C HIS A 23 -33.21 -8.02 -9.73
N GLY A 24 -32.59 -7.10 -10.49
CA GLY A 24 -33.28 -6.00 -11.17
C GLY A 24 -33.37 -4.69 -10.39
N ALA A 25 -32.78 -4.59 -9.19
CA ALA A 25 -32.73 -3.33 -8.45
C ALA A 25 -31.53 -2.48 -8.90
N ALA A 26 -31.76 -1.21 -9.26
CA ALA A 26 -30.69 -0.30 -9.66
C ALA A 26 -29.89 0.21 -8.44
N VAL A 27 -29.03 -0.65 -7.88
CA VAL A 27 -28.23 -0.35 -6.68
C VAL A 27 -26.76 -0.25 -7.07
N SER A 28 -26.15 0.89 -6.76
CA SER A 28 -24.69 1.07 -6.82
C SER A 28 -24.06 0.78 -5.46
N GLU A 29 -22.76 0.48 -5.44
CA GLU A 29 -22.02 0.29 -4.19
C GLU A 29 -22.11 1.52 -3.26
N PRO A 30 -21.90 2.77 -3.73
CA PRO A 30 -22.06 3.95 -2.88
C PRO A 30 -23.46 4.09 -2.30
N LEU A 31 -24.50 3.72 -3.07
CA LEU A 31 -25.89 3.75 -2.60
C LEU A 31 -26.11 2.72 -1.49
N ALA A 32 -25.63 1.48 -1.68
CA ALA A 32 -25.72 0.44 -0.66
C ALA A 32 -25.02 0.86 0.64
N PHE A 33 -23.84 1.48 0.51
CA PHE A 33 -23.06 1.98 1.63
C PHE A 33 -23.74 3.13 2.38
N GLY A 34 -24.28 4.12 1.65
CA GLY A 34 -24.97 5.26 2.23
C GLY A 34 -26.28 4.88 2.93
N ILE A 35 -27.13 4.08 2.26
CA ILE A 35 -28.42 3.65 2.79
C ILE A 35 -28.26 2.78 4.04
N ALA A 36 -27.20 1.97 4.13
CA ALA A 36 -26.95 1.13 5.29
C ALA A 36 -26.24 1.86 6.44
N ALA A 37 -26.02 3.18 6.35
CA ALA A 37 -25.22 3.95 7.29
C ALA A 37 -23.81 3.34 7.49
N GLY A 38 -23.16 2.97 6.37
CA GLY A 38 -21.87 2.27 6.36
C GLY A 38 -20.73 3.07 7.00
N LEU A 39 -20.78 4.40 6.90
CA LEU A 39 -19.88 5.35 7.58
C LEU A 39 -20.48 5.74 8.94
N SER A 40 -19.82 5.35 10.01
CA SER A 40 -20.26 5.67 11.36
C SER A 40 -19.06 5.98 12.23
N PHE A 41 -19.08 7.11 12.93
CA PHE A 41 -18.09 7.42 13.96
C PHE A 41 -18.59 6.95 15.33
N ALA A 42 -17.79 6.15 16.02
CA ALA A 42 -18.02 5.76 17.40
C ALA A 42 -16.73 5.95 18.21
N TYR A 43 -16.84 6.67 19.33
CA TYR A 43 -15.81 6.79 20.35
C TYR A 43 -16.29 6.15 21.65
N LEU A 44 -15.66 5.04 22.03
CA LEU A 44 -16.04 4.22 23.17
C LEU A 44 -14.89 4.20 24.19
N PRO A 45 -14.76 5.24 25.05
CA PRO A 45 -13.62 5.42 25.95
C PRO A 45 -13.47 4.35 27.04
N PHE A 46 -14.55 3.59 27.28
CA PHE A 46 -14.60 2.51 28.26
C PHE A 46 -14.24 1.14 27.66
N VAL A 47 -14.19 1.01 26.32
CA VAL A 47 -13.71 -0.19 25.64
C VAL A 47 -12.27 0.06 25.23
N ARG A 48 -11.33 -0.75 25.73
CA ARG A 48 -9.91 -0.62 25.40
C ARG A 48 -9.46 -1.73 24.45
N ILE A 49 -8.86 -1.35 23.33
CA ILE A 49 -8.11 -2.25 22.44
C ILE A 49 -6.65 -1.84 22.53
N ASN A 50 -5.75 -2.77 22.89
CA ASN A 50 -4.33 -2.49 23.11
C ASN A 50 -4.06 -1.31 24.05
N GLY A 51 -4.90 -1.14 25.08
CA GLY A 51 -4.77 -0.06 26.07
C GLY A 51 -5.34 1.30 25.64
N LEU A 52 -5.75 1.45 24.37
CA LEU A 52 -6.34 2.70 23.84
C LEU A 52 -7.87 2.61 23.76
N PRO A 53 -8.60 3.74 23.95
CA PRO A 53 -10.02 3.85 23.65
C PRO A 53 -10.38 3.32 22.26
N LEU A 54 -11.47 2.57 22.15
CA LEU A 54 -11.98 2.13 20.86
C LEU A 54 -12.54 3.34 20.08
N ILE A 55 -11.93 3.61 18.94
CA ILE A 55 -12.44 4.52 17.91
C ILE A 55 -12.81 3.67 16.68
N ALA A 56 -14.02 3.83 16.17
CA ALA A 56 -14.46 3.15 14.95
C ALA A 56 -15.03 4.18 13.96
N TYR A 57 -14.66 4.04 12.68
CA TYR A 57 -15.14 4.88 11.56
C TYR A 57 -16.04 4.11 10.60
N ARG A 58 -16.33 2.83 10.92
CA ARG A 58 -17.16 1.95 10.10
C ARG A 58 -18.18 1.19 10.92
N SER A 59 -19.26 0.85 10.24
CA SER A 59 -20.29 -0.05 10.74
C SER A 59 -19.77 -1.49 10.91
N LEU A 60 -20.40 -2.27 11.80
CA LEU A 60 -19.99 -3.65 12.07
C LEU A 60 -20.14 -4.54 10.83
N PRO A 61 -19.33 -5.60 10.65
CA PRO A 61 -19.53 -6.56 9.57
C PRO A 61 -20.97 -7.10 9.53
N ARG A 62 -21.52 -7.31 8.34
CA ARG A 62 -22.91 -7.71 8.05
C ARG A 62 -23.97 -6.63 8.27
N SER A 63 -23.61 -5.47 8.84
CA SER A 63 -24.57 -4.38 9.01
C SER A 63 -24.95 -3.76 7.66
N ILE A 64 -24.03 -3.72 6.70
CA ILE A 64 -24.29 -3.20 5.36
C ILE A 64 -25.27 -4.12 4.65
N LEU A 65 -25.01 -5.44 4.65
CA LEU A 65 -25.93 -6.44 4.09
C LEU A 65 -27.35 -6.27 4.65
N ARG A 66 -27.49 -6.21 5.98
CA ARG A 66 -28.80 -6.08 6.64
C ARG A 66 -29.46 -4.74 6.37
N GLY A 67 -28.72 -3.64 6.48
CA GLY A 67 -29.22 -2.28 6.31
C GLY A 67 -29.71 -2.03 4.88
N THR A 68 -28.90 -2.40 3.88
CA THR A 68 -29.31 -2.32 2.48
C THR A 68 -30.51 -3.24 2.23
N GLY A 69 -30.49 -4.48 2.75
CA GLY A 69 -31.60 -5.42 2.58
C GLY A 69 -32.93 -4.87 3.12
N GLN A 70 -32.92 -4.31 4.33
CA GLN A 70 -34.07 -3.66 4.97
C GLN A 70 -34.60 -2.47 4.16
N ALA A 71 -33.72 -1.61 3.67
CA ALA A 71 -34.12 -0.43 2.91
C ALA A 71 -34.81 -0.77 1.57
N PHE A 72 -34.41 -1.87 0.93
CA PHE A 72 -35.06 -2.38 -0.27
C PHE A 72 -36.26 -3.30 0.02
N GLY A 73 -36.63 -3.49 1.30
CA GLY A 73 -37.72 -4.40 1.69
C GLY A 73 -37.43 -5.87 1.36
N THR A 74 -36.15 -6.23 1.19
CA THR A 74 -35.72 -7.58 0.81
C THR A 74 -35.42 -8.42 2.03
N ARG A 75 -35.79 -9.71 1.98
CA ARG A 75 -35.48 -10.67 3.04
C ARG A 75 -34.22 -11.45 2.70
N LEU A 76 -33.11 -11.08 3.33
CA LEU A 76 -31.87 -11.85 3.25
C LEU A 76 -31.98 -13.14 4.07
N ARG A 77 -31.59 -14.26 3.47
CA ARG A 77 -31.48 -15.56 4.13
C ARG A 77 -30.01 -15.90 4.30
N PHE A 78 -29.59 -16.11 5.55
CA PHE A 78 -28.26 -16.57 5.88
C PHE A 78 -28.35 -18.03 6.34
N GLU A 79 -27.56 -18.89 5.73
CA GLU A 79 -27.50 -20.32 6.05
C GLU A 79 -26.06 -20.65 6.47
N THR A 80 -25.91 -21.33 7.62
CA THR A 80 -24.61 -21.81 8.12
C THR A 80 -24.65 -23.33 8.21
N PHE A 81 -23.64 -23.99 7.67
CA PHE A 81 -23.58 -25.45 7.57
C PHE A 81 -22.53 -26.01 8.53
N ARG A 82 -22.81 -27.19 9.10
CA ARG A 82 -21.89 -27.90 10.00
C ARG A 82 -20.83 -28.70 9.25
N THR A 83 -21.11 -29.09 8.01
CA THR A 83 -20.19 -29.87 7.18
C THR A 83 -20.03 -29.23 5.80
N PRO A 84 -18.84 -29.33 5.18
CA PRO A 84 -18.61 -28.83 3.84
C PRO A 84 -19.58 -29.41 2.81
N GLU A 85 -19.91 -30.70 2.91
CA GLU A 85 -20.77 -31.40 1.95
C GLU A 85 -22.20 -30.87 1.99
N ALA A 86 -22.69 -30.51 3.18
CA ALA A 86 -24.01 -29.90 3.32
C ALA A 86 -24.06 -28.50 2.69
N GLY A 87 -22.99 -27.71 2.88
CA GLY A 87 -22.84 -26.40 2.24
C GLY A 87 -22.76 -26.51 0.72
N GLN A 88 -21.94 -27.44 0.21
CA GLN A 88 -21.78 -27.68 -1.22
C GLN A 88 -23.09 -28.13 -1.88
N ARG A 89 -23.79 -29.11 -1.29
CA ARG A 89 -25.11 -29.53 -1.80
C ARG A 89 -26.08 -28.36 -1.88
N ARG A 90 -26.11 -27.51 -0.85
CA ARG A 90 -27.00 -26.37 -0.80
C ARG A 90 -26.63 -25.29 -1.82
N LEU A 91 -25.34 -25.05 -2.03
CA LEU A 91 -24.85 -24.17 -3.09
C LEU A 91 -25.27 -24.70 -4.46
N ASP A 92 -25.02 -25.98 -4.73
CA ASP A 92 -25.36 -26.64 -6.00
C ASP A 92 -26.87 -26.56 -6.29
N GLU A 93 -27.72 -26.80 -5.29
CA GLU A 93 -29.18 -26.62 -5.41
C GLU A 93 -29.58 -25.19 -5.82
N LEU A 94 -28.95 -24.17 -5.22
CA LEU A 94 -29.26 -22.78 -5.51
C LEU A 94 -28.76 -22.36 -6.89
N LEU A 95 -27.56 -22.79 -7.28
CA LEU A 95 -27.01 -22.54 -8.61
C LEU A 95 -27.83 -23.24 -9.70
N ALA A 96 -28.30 -24.47 -9.46
CA ALA A 96 -29.18 -25.20 -10.38
C ALA A 96 -30.54 -24.50 -10.56
N GLN A 97 -31.01 -23.74 -9.56
CA GLN A 97 -32.20 -22.89 -9.66
C GLN A 97 -31.93 -21.57 -10.39
N GLY A 98 -30.71 -21.33 -10.87
CA GLY A 98 -30.30 -20.07 -11.46
C GLY A 98 -30.34 -18.93 -10.43
N LYS A 99 -29.78 -19.14 -9.23
CA LYS A 99 -29.59 -18.09 -8.24
C LYS A 99 -28.12 -17.73 -8.10
N VAL A 100 -27.82 -16.44 -8.01
CA VAL A 100 -26.50 -15.96 -7.56
C VAL A 100 -26.47 -16.03 -6.03
N VAL A 101 -25.40 -16.57 -5.48
CA VAL A 101 -25.27 -16.87 -4.05
C VAL A 101 -24.15 -16.04 -3.44
N GLY A 102 -24.47 -15.25 -2.42
CA GLY A 102 -23.46 -14.64 -1.56
C GLY A 102 -22.85 -15.69 -0.64
N ALA A 103 -21.52 -15.79 -0.64
CA ALA A 103 -20.77 -16.67 0.24
C ALA A 103 -19.76 -15.88 1.06
N GLN A 104 -19.60 -16.27 2.32
CA GLN A 104 -18.56 -15.74 3.20
C GLN A 104 -17.40 -16.74 3.24
N THR A 105 -16.18 -16.26 3.03
CA THR A 105 -14.98 -17.10 3.02
C THR A 105 -13.86 -16.48 3.86
N SER A 106 -12.85 -17.32 4.13
CA SER A 106 -11.58 -16.89 4.69
C SER A 106 -10.70 -16.32 3.59
N VAL A 107 -9.97 -15.25 3.89
CA VAL A 107 -8.87 -14.78 3.03
C VAL A 107 -7.87 -15.91 2.75
N PHE A 108 -7.72 -16.84 3.71
CA PHE A 108 -6.87 -18.01 3.57
C PHE A 108 -7.14 -18.88 2.33
N TRP A 109 -8.39 -18.93 1.84
CA TRP A 109 -8.77 -19.84 0.74
C TRP A 109 -8.83 -19.14 -0.61
N LEU A 110 -8.43 -17.87 -0.68
CA LEU A 110 -8.54 -17.05 -1.88
C LEU A 110 -7.30 -17.24 -2.75
N PRO A 111 -7.40 -17.88 -3.92
CA PRO A 111 -6.24 -18.23 -4.73
C PRO A 111 -5.52 -17.01 -5.32
N TYR A 112 -6.24 -15.90 -5.52
CA TYR A 112 -5.72 -14.63 -6.00
C TYR A 112 -5.01 -13.81 -4.92
N PHE A 113 -5.22 -14.13 -3.64
CA PHE A 113 -4.32 -13.62 -2.60
C PHE A 113 -3.04 -14.46 -2.64
N PRO A 114 -1.87 -13.83 -2.67
CA PRO A 114 -0.60 -14.53 -2.53
C PRO A 114 -0.58 -15.43 -1.30
N GLU A 115 0.04 -16.62 -1.38
CA GLU A 115 -0.01 -17.65 -0.33
C GLU A 115 0.38 -17.15 1.06
N THR A 116 1.29 -16.19 1.09
CA THR A 116 1.83 -15.64 2.34
C THR A 116 0.98 -14.49 2.89
N MET A 117 -0.01 -13.98 2.15
CA MET A 117 -1.06 -13.05 2.62
C MET A 117 -2.30 -13.78 3.13
N ARG A 118 -2.32 -15.11 2.99
CA ARG A 118 -3.46 -15.94 3.39
C ARG A 118 -3.41 -16.13 4.90
N PHE A 119 -4.30 -15.45 5.61
CA PHE A 119 -4.55 -15.67 7.04
C PHE A 119 -6.01 -16.06 7.27
N HIS A 120 -6.26 -16.77 8.37
CA HIS A 120 -7.61 -17.17 8.75
C HIS A 120 -8.42 -15.96 9.21
N PHE A 121 -9.20 -15.40 8.29
CA PHE A 121 -10.08 -14.27 8.55
C PHE A 121 -11.38 -14.42 7.78
N ASN A 122 -12.39 -14.93 8.49
CA ASN A 122 -13.72 -15.23 7.96
C ASN A 122 -14.60 -13.97 7.88
N ALA A 123 -14.19 -13.00 7.06
CA ALA A 123 -14.99 -11.80 6.83
C ALA A 123 -15.07 -11.38 5.36
N HIS A 124 -14.44 -12.11 4.45
CA HIS A 124 -14.51 -11.81 3.03
C HIS A 124 -15.83 -12.31 2.45
N ASN A 125 -16.51 -11.49 1.65
CA ASN A 125 -17.76 -11.85 0.98
C ASN A 125 -17.53 -11.88 -0.54
N LEU A 126 -18.05 -12.92 -1.20
CA LEU A 126 -17.96 -13.10 -2.64
C LEU A 126 -19.29 -13.59 -3.20
N LEU A 127 -19.43 -13.53 -4.52
CA LEU A 127 -20.62 -14.04 -5.20
C LEU A 127 -20.27 -15.24 -6.04
N VAL A 128 -20.97 -16.35 -5.83
CA VAL A 128 -20.93 -17.51 -6.70
C VAL A 128 -22.10 -17.43 -7.66
N TYR A 129 -21.82 -17.41 -8.97
CA TYR A 129 -22.85 -17.28 -10.01
C TYR A 129 -22.91 -18.48 -10.97
N GLY A 130 -21.99 -19.44 -10.82
CA GLY A 130 -21.96 -20.64 -11.63
C GLY A 130 -21.01 -21.69 -11.07
N LYS A 131 -21.04 -22.87 -11.69
CA LYS A 131 -20.16 -24.01 -11.39
C LYS A 131 -19.99 -24.85 -12.66
N GLU A 132 -18.76 -25.26 -12.95
CA GLU A 132 -18.41 -26.18 -14.03
C GLU A 132 -17.57 -27.34 -13.45
N GLY A 133 -18.13 -28.56 -13.43
CA GLY A 133 -17.48 -29.66 -12.73
C GLY A 133 -17.35 -29.36 -11.23
N ASP A 134 -16.12 -29.35 -10.71
CA ASP A 134 -15.80 -28.97 -9.33
C ASP A 134 -15.39 -27.49 -9.19
N ASP A 135 -15.25 -26.76 -10.30
CA ASP A 135 -14.82 -25.36 -10.30
C ASP A 135 -16.00 -24.40 -10.12
N LEU A 136 -15.85 -23.47 -9.18
CA LEU A 136 -16.85 -22.42 -8.91
C LEU A 136 -16.56 -21.16 -9.72
N ALA A 137 -17.57 -20.65 -10.42
CA ALA A 137 -17.51 -19.34 -11.04
C ALA A 137 -17.87 -18.26 -10.00
N ILE A 138 -16.85 -17.53 -9.56
CA ILE A 138 -16.95 -16.51 -8.52
C ILE A 138 -16.79 -15.12 -9.15
N ALA A 139 -17.64 -14.17 -8.77
CA ALA A 139 -17.45 -12.76 -9.09
C ALA A 139 -16.35 -12.22 -8.17
N LEU A 140 -15.14 -12.15 -8.72
CA LEU A 140 -13.96 -11.56 -8.10
C LEU A 140 -13.59 -10.28 -8.84
N LEU A 141 -12.67 -9.49 -8.26
CA LEU A 141 -11.87 -8.58 -9.06
C LEU A 141 -11.24 -9.40 -10.20
N PRO A 142 -11.56 -9.13 -11.49
CA PRO A 142 -10.76 -9.66 -12.58
C PRO A 142 -9.32 -9.14 -12.44
N GLU A 143 -8.36 -9.73 -13.17
CA GLU A 143 -7.01 -9.18 -13.38
C GLU A 143 -7.12 -7.68 -13.68
N PRO A 144 -6.89 -6.80 -12.69
CA PRO A 144 -7.26 -5.41 -12.83
C PRO A 144 -6.22 -4.72 -13.69
N GLU A 145 -6.66 -3.88 -14.63
CA GLU A 145 -5.73 -3.04 -15.39
C GLU A 145 -5.06 -1.99 -14.49
N LEU A 146 -5.72 -1.59 -13.40
CA LEU A 146 -5.28 -0.58 -12.43
C LEU A 146 -5.68 -0.95 -11.00
N VAL A 147 -4.71 -0.88 -10.08
CA VAL A 147 -4.90 -1.01 -8.62
C VAL A 147 -4.44 0.27 -7.95
N LEU A 148 -5.25 0.79 -7.02
CA LEU A 148 -4.92 1.94 -6.18
C LEU A 148 -4.73 1.46 -4.74
N LEU A 149 -3.55 1.68 -4.17
CA LEU A 149 -3.22 1.31 -2.80
C LEU A 149 -2.87 2.58 -2.01
N ASP A 150 -3.74 2.93 -1.06
CA ASP A 150 -3.53 4.09 -0.19
C ASP A 150 -2.93 3.67 1.14
N GLU A 151 -1.65 3.98 1.35
CA GLU A 151 -0.84 3.61 2.53
C GLU A 151 -1.09 2.19 3.08
N PRO A 152 -0.93 1.13 2.25
CA PRO A 152 -1.43 -0.21 2.57
C PRO A 152 -0.64 -0.92 3.69
N THR A 153 0.47 -0.37 4.13
CA THR A 153 1.40 -0.93 5.13
C THR A 153 1.28 -0.28 6.51
N VAL A 154 0.36 0.68 6.68
CA VAL A 154 0.15 1.35 7.98
C VAL A 154 -0.33 0.34 9.02
N GLY A 155 0.42 0.25 10.14
CA GLY A 155 0.12 -0.68 11.23
C GLY A 155 0.45 -2.15 10.93
N VAL A 156 1.15 -2.43 9.83
CA VAL A 156 1.63 -3.76 9.46
C VAL A 156 3.03 -3.98 10.01
N ASP A 157 3.32 -5.19 10.53
CA ASP A 157 4.66 -5.53 11.03
C ASP A 157 5.70 -5.65 9.89
N PRO A 158 7.01 -5.57 10.18
CA PRO A 158 8.04 -5.55 9.13
C PRO A 158 8.03 -6.76 8.19
N GLN A 159 7.70 -7.96 8.68
CA GLN A 159 7.69 -9.17 7.86
C GLN A 159 6.49 -9.14 6.89
N SER A 160 5.31 -8.81 7.41
CA SER A 160 4.10 -8.67 6.60
C SER A 160 4.20 -7.51 5.59
N ARG A 161 4.90 -6.43 5.95
CA ARG A 161 5.20 -5.31 5.04
C ARG A 161 6.05 -5.76 3.85
N ALA A 162 7.20 -6.39 4.11
CA ALA A 162 8.08 -6.88 3.04
C ALA A 162 7.32 -7.78 2.07
N PHE A 163 6.48 -8.66 2.62
CA PHE A 163 5.63 -9.52 1.82
C PHE A 163 4.61 -8.76 0.96
N LEU A 164 4.01 -7.70 1.51
CA LEU A 164 3.10 -6.84 0.76
C LEU A 164 3.76 -6.19 -0.44
N LEU A 165 4.98 -5.67 -0.26
CA LEU A 165 5.74 -5.07 -1.33
C LEU A 165 6.07 -6.08 -2.44
N ASP A 166 6.42 -7.32 -2.09
CA ASP A 166 6.69 -8.39 -3.08
C ASP A 166 5.43 -8.78 -3.88
N ALA A 167 4.27 -8.81 -3.22
CA ALA A 167 3.00 -9.05 -3.91
C ALA A 167 2.65 -7.92 -4.89
N VAL A 168 2.89 -6.66 -4.49
CA VAL A 168 2.67 -5.49 -5.36
C VAL A 168 3.58 -5.56 -6.59
N LYS A 169 4.86 -5.91 -6.42
CA LYS A 169 5.78 -6.13 -7.55
C LYS A 169 5.27 -7.23 -8.49
N SER A 170 4.81 -8.34 -7.93
CA SER A 170 4.30 -9.47 -8.71
C SER A 170 3.07 -9.08 -9.54
N LEU A 171 2.16 -8.29 -8.96
CA LEU A 171 1.00 -7.72 -9.67
C LEU A 171 1.45 -6.82 -10.83
N ALA A 172 2.39 -5.90 -10.57
CA ALA A 172 2.93 -5.01 -11.60
C ALA A 172 3.60 -5.78 -12.74
N GLN A 173 4.40 -6.79 -12.42
CA GLN A 173 5.06 -7.67 -13.40
C GLN A 173 4.08 -8.50 -14.23
N ALA A 174 2.91 -8.82 -13.69
CA ALA A 174 1.83 -9.48 -14.41
C ALA A 174 1.06 -8.54 -15.36
N GLY A 175 1.42 -7.24 -15.43
CA GLY A 175 0.83 -6.26 -16.34
C GLY A 175 -0.24 -5.37 -15.70
N THR A 176 -0.48 -5.48 -14.39
CA THR A 176 -1.38 -4.57 -13.65
C THR A 176 -0.68 -3.23 -13.41
N THR A 177 -1.32 -2.10 -13.73
CA THR A 177 -0.81 -0.79 -13.30
C THR A 177 -1.08 -0.61 -11.80
N VAL A 178 -0.09 -0.21 -11.00
CA VAL A 178 -0.29 0.05 -9.57
C VAL A 178 0.03 1.50 -9.24
N LEU A 179 -0.95 2.22 -8.70
CA LEU A 179 -0.71 3.49 -8.01
C LEU A 179 -0.61 3.22 -6.52
N TYR A 180 0.58 3.47 -5.96
CA TYR A 180 0.88 3.23 -4.55
C TYR A 180 1.19 4.56 -3.87
N THR A 181 0.50 4.87 -2.78
CA THR A 181 0.83 6.01 -1.92
C THR A 181 1.44 5.49 -0.62
N SER A 182 2.49 6.16 -0.15
CA SER A 182 3.08 5.92 1.15
C SER A 182 3.90 7.12 1.57
N HIS A 183 3.98 7.35 2.88
CA HIS A 183 4.94 8.27 3.48
C HIS A 183 6.25 7.56 3.87
N TYR A 184 6.33 6.23 3.73
CA TYR A 184 7.57 5.47 3.92
C TYR A 184 8.35 5.39 2.62
N ILE A 185 9.45 6.14 2.58
CA ILE A 185 10.26 6.33 1.39
C ILE A 185 10.92 5.02 0.96
N GLU A 186 11.29 4.16 1.92
CA GLU A 186 11.90 2.87 1.66
C GLU A 186 10.95 1.91 0.92
N GLU A 187 9.64 2.07 1.10
CA GLU A 187 8.64 1.27 0.38
C GLU A 187 8.57 1.69 -1.08
N ILE A 188 8.57 3.01 -1.33
CA ILE A 188 8.54 3.59 -2.68
C ILE A 188 9.79 3.17 -3.44
N GLU A 189 10.97 3.33 -2.84
CA GLU A 189 12.23 2.88 -3.46
C GLU A 189 12.26 1.38 -3.75
N ALA A 190 11.59 0.58 -2.93
CA ALA A 190 11.57 -0.86 -3.10
C ALA A 190 10.74 -1.30 -4.30
N ILE A 191 9.63 -0.61 -4.63
CA ILE A 191 8.62 -1.12 -5.57
C ILE A 191 8.36 -0.25 -6.79
N ALA A 192 8.71 1.05 -6.76
CA ALA A 192 8.25 2.01 -7.76
C ALA A 192 9.20 2.09 -8.97
N ASP A 193 8.62 2.10 -10.16
CA ASP A 193 9.33 2.45 -11.40
C ASP A 193 9.35 3.98 -11.61
N ASP A 194 8.20 4.62 -11.38
CA ASP A 194 7.98 6.06 -11.47
C ASP A 194 7.52 6.62 -10.12
N VAL A 195 7.99 7.81 -9.76
CA VAL A 195 7.68 8.43 -8.48
C VAL A 195 7.25 9.89 -8.68
N ALA A 196 6.17 10.27 -7.99
CA ALA A 196 5.75 11.65 -7.83
C ALA A 196 5.87 12.07 -6.35
N ILE A 197 6.62 13.14 -6.09
CA ILE A 197 6.76 13.74 -4.76
C ILE A 197 5.75 14.88 -4.64
N LEU A 198 4.86 14.79 -3.65
CA LEU A 198 3.82 15.78 -3.39
C LEU A 198 4.10 16.54 -2.10
N ASN A 199 3.84 17.85 -2.10
CA ASN A 199 3.80 18.68 -0.89
C ASN A 199 2.72 19.77 -1.03
N HIS A 200 1.95 20.03 0.03
CA HIS A 200 0.85 21.02 0.04
C HIS A 200 -0.09 20.95 -1.17
N GLY A 201 -0.42 19.73 -1.63
CA GLY A 201 -1.32 19.50 -2.76
C GLY A 201 -0.71 19.79 -4.14
N GLN A 202 0.60 20.03 -4.23
CA GLN A 202 1.31 20.23 -5.48
C GLN A 202 2.34 19.12 -5.70
N VAL A 203 2.48 18.68 -6.95
CA VAL A 203 3.56 17.79 -7.35
C VAL A 203 4.83 18.62 -7.45
N LEU A 204 5.74 18.42 -6.50
CA LEU A 204 7.04 19.09 -6.51
C LEU A 204 7.92 18.51 -7.62
N ARG A 205 7.90 17.18 -7.79
CA ARG A 205 8.68 16.44 -8.79
C ARG A 205 7.95 15.17 -9.22
N ALA A 206 8.11 14.78 -10.48
CA ALA A 206 7.67 13.50 -11.01
C ALA A 206 8.63 13.02 -12.10
N ALA A 207 9.22 11.85 -11.92
CA ALA A 207 10.16 11.23 -12.86
C ALA A 207 10.35 9.73 -12.54
N PRO A 208 11.00 8.94 -13.42
CA PRO A 208 11.44 7.60 -13.08
C PRO A 208 12.29 7.60 -11.81
N LEU A 209 12.12 6.60 -10.94
CA LEU A 209 12.89 6.50 -9.69
C LEU A 209 14.39 6.56 -9.96
N SER A 210 14.85 5.88 -11.01
CA SER A 210 16.26 5.89 -11.42
C SER A 210 16.81 7.27 -11.74
N GLU A 211 16.00 8.18 -12.31
CA GLU A 211 16.37 9.56 -12.59
C GLU A 211 16.46 10.37 -11.29
N LEU A 212 15.45 10.23 -10.42
CA LEU A 212 15.41 10.92 -9.13
C LEU A 212 16.60 10.54 -8.23
N LEU A 213 16.99 9.26 -8.24
CA LEU A 213 18.16 8.79 -7.49
C LEU A 213 19.49 9.26 -8.12
N ALA A 214 19.52 9.51 -9.44
CA ALA A 214 20.71 9.99 -10.14
C ALA A 214 20.95 11.50 -9.96
N GLU A 215 19.89 12.30 -9.84
CA GLU A 215 19.96 13.76 -9.76
C GLU A 215 20.74 14.30 -8.56
N GLY A 216 20.79 13.54 -7.48
CA GLY A 216 21.57 13.96 -6.32
C GLY A 216 23.09 13.77 -6.49
N GLY A 217 23.53 13.01 -7.50
CA GLY A 217 24.94 12.66 -7.67
C GLY A 217 25.51 11.80 -6.54
N ALA A 218 26.75 11.36 -6.70
CA ALA A 218 27.46 10.56 -5.72
C ALA A 218 27.83 11.43 -4.50
N GLN A 219 27.43 11.04 -3.29
CA GLN A 219 27.77 11.78 -2.08
C GLN A 219 28.54 10.93 -1.07
N MET A 220 29.40 11.60 -0.31
CA MET A 220 30.05 11.04 0.86
C MET A 220 29.71 11.85 2.11
N SER A 221 29.46 11.14 3.20
CA SER A 221 29.40 11.68 4.55
C SER A 221 30.68 11.32 5.27
N LEU A 222 31.38 12.32 5.82
CA LEU A 222 32.70 12.16 6.44
C LEU A 222 32.66 12.75 7.85
N ARG A 223 33.13 11.99 8.84
CA ARG A 223 33.37 12.50 10.20
C ARG A 223 34.86 12.43 10.50
N LEU A 224 35.44 13.56 10.85
CA LEU A 224 36.85 13.70 11.22
C LEU A 224 36.98 14.08 12.69
N ALA A 225 38.10 13.74 13.32
CA ALA A 225 38.32 14.04 14.74
C ALA A 225 38.42 15.54 15.04
N ALA A 226 38.93 16.33 14.09
CA ALA A 226 38.99 17.78 14.17
C ALA A 226 38.90 18.35 12.74
N PRO A 227 37.69 18.66 12.24
CA PRO A 227 37.53 19.29 10.94
C PRO A 227 38.18 20.68 10.98
N ALA A 228 39.15 20.92 10.11
CA ALA A 228 39.83 22.21 9.98
C ALA A 228 39.48 22.85 8.63
N GLU A 229 39.74 24.15 8.48
CA GLU A 229 39.56 24.86 7.20
C GLU A 229 40.35 24.20 6.06
N ALA A 230 41.52 23.63 6.38
CA ALA A 230 42.33 22.83 5.47
C ALA A 230 41.63 21.56 4.94
N THR A 231 40.69 20.99 5.71
CA THR A 231 39.91 19.81 5.30
C THR A 231 38.93 20.18 4.19
N LEU A 232 38.19 21.28 4.34
CA LEU A 232 37.25 21.74 3.31
C LEU A 232 38.00 22.14 2.04
N ALA A 233 39.15 22.80 2.17
CA ALA A 233 39.99 23.16 1.03
C ALA A 233 40.50 21.92 0.25
N LEU A 234 40.89 20.85 0.94
CA LEU A 234 41.29 19.59 0.32
C LEU A 234 40.11 18.93 -0.41
N LEU A 235 38.95 18.86 0.26
CA LEU A 235 37.76 18.21 -0.27
C LEU A 235 37.15 18.96 -1.47
N ALA A 236 37.35 20.28 -1.56
CA ALA A 236 36.95 21.08 -2.72
C ALA A 236 37.57 20.60 -4.04
N GLY A 237 38.71 19.89 -4.00
CA GLY A 237 39.31 19.25 -5.19
C GLY A 237 38.55 18.03 -5.71
N PHE A 238 37.64 17.47 -4.91
CA PHE A 238 36.86 16.27 -5.24
C PHE A 238 35.37 16.56 -5.44
N GLY A 239 34.91 17.78 -5.13
CA GLY A 239 33.53 18.21 -5.29
C GLY A 239 33.12 19.28 -4.29
N GLU A 240 31.81 19.47 -4.09
CA GLU A 240 31.29 20.49 -3.17
C GLU A 240 31.22 19.94 -1.74
N ALA A 241 32.04 20.50 -0.84
CA ALA A 241 32.09 20.10 0.56
C ALA A 241 31.40 21.13 1.47
N ARG A 242 30.59 20.64 2.42
CA ARG A 242 29.90 21.46 3.42
C ARG A 242 30.01 20.85 4.80
N LEU A 243 30.41 21.65 5.79
CA LEU A 243 30.36 21.28 7.20
C LEU A 243 28.94 21.49 7.75
N LEU A 244 28.38 20.45 8.35
CA LEU A 244 27.09 20.45 9.04
C LEU A 244 27.25 20.86 10.51
N ALA A 245 26.15 21.24 11.15
CA ALA A 245 26.16 21.77 12.52
C ALA A 245 26.60 20.75 13.58
N ASP A 246 26.51 19.46 13.28
CA ASP A 246 26.90 18.34 14.15
C ASP A 246 28.37 17.91 13.96
N GLY A 247 29.12 18.62 13.12
CA GLY A 247 30.53 18.33 12.82
C GLY A 247 30.74 17.27 11.73
N GLU A 248 29.68 16.81 11.07
CA GLU A 248 29.78 15.95 9.89
C GLU A 248 30.03 16.78 8.62
N ILE A 249 30.83 16.27 7.69
CA ILE A 249 31.09 16.89 6.39
C ILE A 249 30.31 16.12 5.32
N GLN A 250 29.45 16.82 4.60
CA GLN A 250 28.85 16.33 3.36
C GLN A 250 29.72 16.74 2.18
N LEU A 251 30.05 15.78 1.32
CA LEU A 251 30.76 15.99 0.07
C LEU A 251 29.90 15.48 -1.08
N ALA A 252 29.48 16.37 -1.97
CA ALA A 252 28.96 16.00 -3.27
C ALA A 252 30.12 15.78 -4.25
N LEU A 253 30.36 14.52 -4.63
CA LEU A 253 31.46 14.14 -5.50
C LEU A 253 31.23 14.65 -6.92
N ALA A 254 32.28 15.25 -7.49
CA ALA A 254 32.32 15.51 -8.92
C ALA A 254 32.29 14.18 -9.72
N PRO A 255 31.77 14.15 -10.95
CA PRO A 255 31.64 12.91 -11.74
C PRO A 255 32.94 12.11 -11.94
N ALA A 256 34.10 12.77 -11.90
CA ALA A 256 35.41 12.14 -12.05
C ALA A 256 36.06 11.73 -10.70
N ALA A 257 35.48 12.15 -9.57
CA ALA A 257 35.99 11.83 -8.25
C ALA A 257 35.47 10.47 -7.78
N THR A 258 36.34 9.69 -7.13
CA THR A 258 35.96 8.40 -6.55
C THR A 258 36.08 8.46 -5.03
N PRO A 259 35.27 7.68 -4.28
CA PRO A 259 35.38 7.60 -2.83
C PRO A 259 36.79 7.21 -2.37
N ALA A 260 37.44 6.30 -3.10
CA ALA A 260 38.79 5.85 -2.80
C ALA A 260 39.81 7.00 -2.88
N ALA A 261 39.71 7.86 -3.90
CA ALA A 261 40.60 9.01 -4.06
C ALA A 261 40.45 10.04 -2.92
N VAL A 262 39.22 10.25 -2.45
CA VAL A 262 38.94 11.13 -1.30
C VAL A 262 39.56 10.58 -0.02
N LEU A 263 39.36 9.29 0.26
CA LEU A 263 39.90 8.64 1.46
C LEU A 263 41.44 8.67 1.46
N GLN A 264 42.06 8.41 0.31
CA GLN A 264 43.51 8.45 0.15
C GLN A 264 44.09 9.86 0.36
N ALA A 265 43.40 10.90 -0.14
CA ALA A 265 43.83 12.29 0.04
C ALA A 265 43.77 12.72 1.51
N LEU A 266 42.71 12.32 2.23
CA LEU A 266 42.57 12.57 3.66
C LEU A 266 43.68 11.89 4.47
N GLU A 267 44.01 10.64 4.14
CA GLU A 267 45.09 9.90 4.78
C GLU A 267 46.47 10.54 4.52
N THR A 268 46.74 10.91 3.26
CA THR A 268 48.02 11.55 2.87
C THR A 268 48.21 12.91 3.56
N ALA A 269 47.12 13.65 3.78
CA ALA A 269 47.13 14.92 4.51
C ALA A 269 47.23 14.74 6.03
N GLY A 270 47.26 13.51 6.55
CA GLY A 270 47.32 13.23 7.98
C GLY A 270 46.04 13.63 8.72
N LEU A 271 44.89 13.64 8.03
CA LEU A 271 43.59 14.00 8.60
C LEU A 271 42.87 12.72 9.06
N PRO A 272 42.82 12.42 10.38
CA PRO A 272 42.25 11.19 10.87
C PRO A 272 40.72 11.15 10.68
N LEU A 273 40.29 10.25 9.80
CA LEU A 273 38.90 9.94 9.55
C LEU A 273 38.36 9.00 10.65
N GLN A 274 37.23 9.36 11.26
CA GLN A 274 36.53 8.54 12.24
C GLN A 274 35.47 7.66 11.58
N ALA A 275 34.76 8.21 10.59
CA ALA A 275 33.75 7.47 9.83
C ALA A 275 33.63 8.05 8.42
N ALA A 276 33.42 7.18 7.44
CA ALA A 276 32.97 7.56 6.11
C ALA A 276 31.77 6.70 5.71
N ARG A 277 30.77 7.34 5.10
CA ARG A 277 29.65 6.68 4.45
C ARG A 277 29.59 7.15 3.01
N TYR A 278 29.51 6.20 2.09
CA TYR A 278 29.33 6.45 0.68
C TYR A 278 28.04 5.77 0.23
N GLY A 279 27.22 6.48 -0.53
CA GLY A 279 25.96 5.96 -1.02
C GLY A 279 25.40 6.80 -2.15
N SER A 280 24.60 6.16 -3.00
CA SER A 280 23.68 6.86 -3.90
C SER A 280 22.67 7.65 -3.06
N HIS A 281 22.17 8.75 -3.61
CA HIS A 281 21.05 9.46 -3.00
C HIS A 281 19.90 8.50 -2.73
N ASP A 282 19.32 8.61 -1.53
CA ASP A 282 18.00 8.11 -1.24
C ASP A 282 16.97 9.20 -1.59
N LEU A 283 15.77 8.76 -1.92
CA LEU A 283 14.60 9.57 -2.18
C LEU A 283 14.25 10.43 -0.95
N GLU A 284 14.69 10.04 0.26
CA GLU A 284 14.52 10.79 1.51
C GLU A 284 15.25 12.13 1.47
N ARG A 285 16.52 12.13 1.09
CA ARG A 285 17.27 13.38 0.95
C ARG A 285 16.70 14.28 -0.13
N LEU A 286 16.29 13.72 -1.27
CA LEU A 286 15.64 14.51 -2.32
C LEU A 286 14.35 15.16 -1.80
N PHE A 287 13.52 14.39 -1.10
CA PHE A 287 12.31 14.89 -0.46
C PHE A 287 12.61 16.04 0.51
N MET A 288 13.60 15.88 1.38
CA MET A 288 14.03 16.92 2.32
C MET A 288 14.54 18.17 1.60
N GLN A 289 15.35 18.04 0.55
CA GLN A 289 15.84 19.19 -0.22
C GLN A 289 14.70 20.00 -0.86
N LEU A 290 13.71 19.30 -1.41
CA LEU A 290 12.55 19.92 -2.07
C LEU A 290 11.62 20.60 -1.06
N THR A 291 11.44 20.01 0.12
CA THR A 291 10.51 20.50 1.15
C THR A 291 11.13 21.55 2.09
N HIS A 292 12.44 21.48 2.36
CA HIS A 292 13.15 22.48 3.17
C HIS A 292 13.28 23.86 2.50
N ARG A 293 13.25 23.93 1.16
CA ARG A 293 13.17 25.22 0.45
C ARG A 293 11.88 25.95 0.79
N THR A 294 10.75 25.23 0.81
CA THR A 294 9.43 25.79 1.16
C THR A 294 9.32 26.30 2.61
N LEU A 295 9.97 25.66 3.58
CA LEU A 295 9.88 26.06 5.00
C LEU A 295 10.69 27.33 5.36
N ARG A 296 11.56 27.82 4.48
CA ARG A 296 12.34 29.05 4.69
C ARG A 296 11.77 30.26 3.95
N ASP A 297 10.78 30.05 3.09
CA ASP A 297 10.16 31.08 2.26
C ASP A 297 8.77 31.51 2.78
N GLU A 298 8.42 31.12 4.02
CA GLU A 298 7.29 31.65 4.82
C GLU A 298 7.78 32.26 6.15
#